data_AF-A0A7C3F483-F1
#
_entry.id   AF-A0A7C3F483-F1
#
_cell.length_a   1.000
_cell.length_b   1.000
_cell.length_c   1.000
_cell.angle_alpha   90.00
_cell.angle_beta   90.00
_cell.angle_gamma   90.00
#
_symmetry.space_group_name_H-M   'P 1'
#
loop_
_entity.id
_entity.type
_entity.pdbx_description
1 polymer ?
#
loop_
_entity_poly.entity_id
_entity_poly.type
_entity_poly.pdbx_seq_one_letter_code
_entity_poly.pdbx_strand_id
1 'polypeptide(L)'
;MSVRILVLSLVTIALLPLSLAGAGTFTQKGTDDANTLNVVGGALAESVKQSGRMGNDTLNADMGGGDDTIQQDGGLGDDTLNAIGGDGNDRITQNGGLGGDTLNADGGDGNDIISQKGGEGSNSYSDFLQGGPGHDTIAADGGDGNNTITQSGGYGNDTLTATAGTGNDTINQSGGPDNDTLDADAGDGNNRIYQSGGSGDDTITCIGGAGTDTVDILAGGGRDDLTYTCTAGSDVVYIDGGGGWDELAIYANFANLTVRDKKGNLIFQRGVGGTTIRLRRVPAFTVYDDDGVTPLYAGGVN
;
A
#
# COMPACT_ATOMS: atom_id res chain seq x y z
N MET A 1 35.24 6.35 -0.89
CA MET A 1 34.02 6.20 -0.06
C MET A 1 34.35 6.74 1.32
N SER A 2 34.03 8.01 1.59
CA SER A 2 34.26 8.61 2.91
C SER A 2 33.03 8.37 3.76
N VAL A 3 33.13 7.43 4.71
CA VAL A 3 32.10 7.23 5.74
C VAL A 3 32.20 8.39 6.72
N ARG A 4 31.28 9.36 6.66
CA ARG A 4 31.14 10.41 7.67
C ARG A 4 30.14 9.94 8.73
N ILE A 5 30.61 9.17 9.70
CA ILE A 5 29.84 8.85 10.90
C ILE A 5 29.80 10.10 11.77
N LEU A 6 28.69 10.84 11.74
CA LEU A 6 28.40 11.90 12.70
C LEU A 6 27.41 11.34 13.72
N VAL A 7 27.90 10.67 14.76
CA VAL A 7 27.07 10.27 15.92
C VAL A 7 26.87 11.51 16.79
N LEU A 8 25.78 12.24 16.59
CA LEU A 8 25.28 13.17 17.61
C LEU A 8 24.50 12.35 18.64
N SER A 9 25.18 11.84 19.68
CA SER A 9 24.50 11.46 20.92
C SER A 9 24.69 12.61 21.91
N LEU A 10 23.75 13.54 22.02
CA LEU A 10 23.74 14.52 23.13
C LEU A 10 22.34 15.11 23.33
N VAL A 11 21.74 14.70 24.46
CA VAL A 11 20.85 15.44 25.39
C VAL A 11 20.27 16.76 24.86
N THR A 12 18.95 16.76 24.63
CA THR A 12 18.04 17.93 24.53
C THR A 12 18.69 19.23 24.08
N ILE A 13 18.94 19.34 22.77
CA ILE A 13 19.03 20.61 22.07
C ILE A 13 18.13 20.44 20.86
N ALA A 14 17.21 21.40 20.65
CA ALA A 14 16.44 21.49 19.41
C ALA A 14 17.43 21.39 18.23
N LEU A 15 17.46 20.21 17.59
CA LEU A 15 18.40 19.91 16.52
C LEU A 15 18.04 20.81 15.34
N LEU A 16 18.93 21.77 15.05
CA LEU A 16 18.92 22.44 13.76
C LEU A 16 18.94 21.36 12.65
N PRO A 17 18.20 21.55 11.54
CA PRO A 17 18.19 20.59 10.46
C PRO A 17 19.61 20.33 9.97
N LEU A 18 19.97 19.06 9.81
CA LEU A 18 21.27 18.70 9.27
C LEU A 18 21.20 18.69 7.75
N SER A 19 22.00 19.55 7.11
CA SER A 19 22.15 19.57 5.65
C SER A 19 23.33 18.69 5.21
N LEU A 20 23.08 17.76 4.29
CA LEU A 20 24.12 17.00 3.61
C LEU A 20 24.61 17.81 2.40
N ALA A 21 25.94 17.93 2.27
CA ALA A 21 26.59 18.65 1.16
C ALA A 21 27.41 17.70 0.29
N GLY A 22 27.21 16.38 0.40
CA GLY A 22 28.00 15.39 -0.31
C GLY A 22 27.56 13.96 -0.06
N ALA A 23 27.76 13.12 -1.07
CA ALA A 23 27.42 11.69 -1.06
C ALA A 23 27.96 10.94 0.17
N GLY A 24 27.10 10.10 0.77
CA GLY A 24 27.49 9.24 1.88
C GLY A 24 26.31 8.75 2.73
N THR A 25 26.62 7.96 3.75
CA THR A 25 25.65 7.47 4.73
C THR A 25 25.69 8.30 6.00
N PHE A 26 24.53 8.72 6.47
CA PHE A 26 24.28 9.44 7.71
C PHE A 26 23.38 8.61 8.64
N THR A 27 23.61 8.72 9.95
CA THR A 27 22.83 7.99 10.95
C THR A 27 22.52 8.88 12.15
N GLN A 28 21.24 9.00 12.49
CA GLN A 28 20.72 9.71 13.65
C GLN A 28 19.98 8.74 14.56
N LYS A 29 20.14 8.90 15.87
CA LYS A 29 19.43 8.11 16.88
C LYS A 29 18.88 9.02 17.95
N GLY A 30 17.62 8.85 18.28
CA GLY A 30 16.94 9.49 19.39
C GLY A 30 17.45 9.01 20.76
N THR A 31 16.93 9.61 21.80
CA THR A 31 16.97 9.20 23.21
C THR A 31 15.78 8.29 23.52
N ASP A 32 15.52 7.99 24.79
CA ASP A 32 14.32 7.25 25.20
C ASP A 32 13.14 8.19 25.52
N ASP A 33 13.33 9.50 25.35
CA ASP A 33 12.30 10.55 25.39
C ASP A 33 11.92 10.95 23.96
N ALA A 34 10.73 11.52 23.79
CA ALA A 34 10.24 12.08 22.52
C ALA A 34 11.27 12.98 21.82
N ASN A 35 11.49 12.77 20.53
CA ASN A 35 12.49 13.43 19.71
C ASN A 35 11.95 13.97 18.39
N THR A 36 12.70 14.90 17.81
CA THR A 36 12.53 15.32 16.43
C THR A 36 13.86 15.23 15.71
N LEU A 37 13.95 14.34 14.73
CA LEU A 37 15.13 13.98 13.97
C LEU A 37 14.96 14.55 12.55
N ASN A 38 15.71 15.59 12.18
CA ASN A 38 15.56 16.26 10.89
C ASN A 38 16.81 16.11 10.02
N VAL A 39 16.63 15.63 8.80
CA VAL A 39 17.68 15.54 7.78
C VAL A 39 17.20 16.18 6.47
N VAL A 40 18.07 16.99 5.86
CA VAL A 40 17.88 17.56 4.54
C VAL A 40 19.07 17.15 3.66
N GLY A 41 18.79 16.45 2.56
CA GLY A 41 19.74 16.01 1.56
C GLY A 41 20.18 17.13 0.61
N GLY A 42 21.05 16.74 -0.30
CA GLY A 42 21.66 17.60 -1.30
C GLY A 42 21.12 17.33 -2.70
N ALA A 43 22.03 17.27 -3.67
CA ALA A 43 21.73 16.95 -5.07
C ALA A 43 22.52 15.71 -5.54
N LEU A 44 23.01 14.92 -4.59
CA LEU A 44 23.82 13.74 -4.83
C LEU A 44 23.21 12.57 -4.08
N ALA A 45 23.44 11.35 -4.57
CA ALA A 45 23.03 10.13 -3.87
C ALA A 45 23.59 10.04 -2.44
N GLU A 46 22.69 9.95 -1.49
CA GLU A 46 22.89 9.96 -0.05
C GLU A 46 22.05 8.87 0.62
N SER A 47 22.46 8.49 1.83
CA SER A 47 21.76 7.48 2.60
C SER A 47 21.56 7.95 4.03
N VAL A 48 20.34 7.88 4.53
CA VAL A 48 19.97 8.34 5.87
C VAL A 48 19.38 7.17 6.65
N LYS A 49 19.81 7.04 7.91
CA LYS A 49 19.22 6.12 8.88
C LYS A 49 18.80 6.88 10.12
N GLN A 50 17.52 6.90 10.45
CA GLN A 50 16.99 7.53 11.66
C GLN A 50 16.34 6.46 12.54
N SER A 51 16.52 6.57 13.86
CA SER A 51 15.90 5.66 14.84
C SER A 51 15.40 6.47 16.02
N GLY A 52 14.11 6.39 16.35
CA GLY A 52 13.48 7.11 17.46
C GLY A 52 13.84 6.51 18.83
N ARG A 53 13.63 5.19 18.96
CA ARG A 53 13.82 4.33 20.16
C ARG A 53 12.58 4.26 21.04
N MET A 54 12.45 5.13 22.03
CA MET A 54 11.31 5.14 22.93
C MET A 54 10.73 6.56 22.99
N GLY A 55 9.45 6.64 23.29
CA GLY A 55 8.73 7.91 23.30
C GLY A 55 8.13 8.19 21.93
N ASN A 56 7.34 9.26 21.84
CA ASN A 56 6.66 9.61 20.61
C ASN A 56 7.59 10.49 19.77
N ASP A 57 8.20 9.92 18.75
CA ASP A 57 9.24 10.54 17.95
C ASP A 57 8.71 11.08 16.62
N THR A 58 9.43 12.05 16.07
CA THR A 58 9.21 12.57 14.72
C THR A 58 10.49 12.46 13.91
N LEU A 59 10.51 11.63 12.88
CA LEU A 59 11.63 11.39 11.99
C LEU A 59 11.33 12.02 10.63
N ASN A 60 12.11 13.02 10.23
CA ASN A 60 11.96 13.73 8.95
C ASN A 60 13.23 13.58 8.12
N ALA A 61 13.07 13.17 6.86
CA ALA A 61 14.10 13.16 5.83
C ALA A 61 13.53 13.74 4.53
N ASP A 62 14.22 14.71 3.94
CA ASP A 62 13.90 15.32 2.65
C ASP A 62 15.19 15.38 1.84
N MET A 63 15.36 14.52 0.83
CA MET A 63 16.67 14.22 0.25
C MET A 63 17.04 15.04 -0.98
N GLY A 64 16.08 15.71 -1.60
CA GLY A 64 16.33 16.67 -2.67
C GLY A 64 16.55 16.00 -4.01
N GLY A 65 17.78 15.59 -4.33
CA GLY A 65 17.98 14.82 -5.56
C GLY A 65 19.22 13.95 -5.56
N GLY A 66 19.27 13.03 -6.51
CA GLY A 66 20.16 11.88 -6.51
C GLY A 66 19.38 10.61 -6.18
N ASP A 67 19.97 9.44 -6.42
CA ASP A 67 19.35 8.17 -6.00
C ASP A 67 19.62 7.96 -4.50
N ASP A 68 18.66 8.29 -3.66
CA ASP A 68 18.77 8.33 -2.21
C ASP A 68 18.25 7.06 -1.52
N THR A 69 18.65 6.88 -0.26
CA THR A 69 18.15 5.78 0.58
C THR A 69 17.81 6.25 1.97
N ILE A 70 16.52 6.25 2.31
CA ILE A 70 15.98 6.64 3.61
C ILE A 70 15.56 5.37 4.38
N GLN A 71 16.07 5.21 5.60
CA GLN A 71 15.65 4.18 6.54
C GLN A 71 15.22 4.83 7.86
N GLN A 72 13.97 4.67 8.25
CA GLN A 72 13.42 5.20 9.50
C GLN A 72 12.83 4.07 10.34
N ASP A 73 13.09 4.13 11.64
CA ASP A 73 12.61 3.17 12.64
C ASP A 73 12.09 3.97 13.85
N GLY A 74 10.78 3.99 14.08
CA GLY A 74 10.16 4.72 15.19
C GLY A 74 10.58 4.12 16.53
N GLY A 75 10.22 2.87 16.74
CA GLY A 75 10.59 2.10 17.93
C GLY A 75 9.39 1.86 18.83
N LEU A 76 9.39 2.44 20.03
CA LEU A 76 8.29 2.34 20.99
C LEU A 76 7.67 3.71 21.19
N GLY A 77 6.35 3.81 21.09
CA GLY A 77 5.63 5.08 21.23
C GLY A 77 4.82 5.36 19.98
N ASP A 78 4.01 6.40 20.01
CA ASP A 78 3.24 6.81 18.83
C ASP A 78 4.13 7.72 17.97
N ASP A 79 4.75 7.17 16.94
CA ASP A 79 5.77 7.83 16.13
C ASP A 79 5.21 8.46 14.85
N THR A 80 5.94 9.44 14.32
CA THR A 80 5.66 10.06 13.02
C THR A 80 6.90 9.99 12.14
N LEU A 81 6.83 9.24 11.05
CA LEU A 81 7.91 9.04 10.10
C LEU A 81 7.55 9.71 8.78
N ASN A 82 8.32 10.72 8.37
CA ASN A 82 8.16 11.46 7.12
C ASN A 82 9.42 11.32 6.26
N ALA A 83 9.27 10.87 5.03
CA ALA A 83 10.35 10.68 4.08
C ALA A 83 9.97 11.25 2.71
N ILE A 84 10.84 12.07 2.13
CA ILE A 84 10.74 12.60 0.77
C ILE A 84 12.05 12.25 0.06
N GLY A 85 11.97 11.48 -1.02
CA GLY A 85 13.10 11.14 -1.88
C GLY A 85 13.54 12.36 -2.70
N GLY A 86 12.70 12.78 -3.64
CA GLY A 86 12.93 13.94 -4.49
C GLY A 86 13.24 13.52 -5.93
N ASP A 87 14.25 14.11 -6.57
CA ASP A 87 14.63 13.72 -7.92
C ASP A 87 15.59 12.50 -7.90
N GLY A 88 15.24 11.35 -8.46
CA GLY A 88 16.12 10.19 -8.52
C GLY A 88 15.37 8.89 -8.34
N ASN A 89 16.07 7.76 -8.38
CA ASN A 89 15.46 6.47 -8.06
C ASN A 89 15.71 6.19 -6.58
N ASP A 90 14.74 6.53 -5.75
CA ASP A 90 14.87 6.56 -4.31
C ASP A 90 14.41 5.26 -3.66
N ARG A 91 15.00 4.98 -2.49
CA ARG A 91 14.60 3.86 -1.66
C ARG A 91 14.21 4.32 -0.27
N ILE A 92 12.92 4.20 0.05
CA ILE A 92 12.38 4.55 1.36
C ILE A 92 11.96 3.27 2.10
N THR A 93 12.40 3.12 3.34
CA THR A 93 11.97 2.04 4.22
C THR A 93 11.62 2.62 5.59
N GLN A 94 10.37 2.43 6.02
CA GLN A 94 9.85 2.93 7.29
C GLN A 94 9.30 1.77 8.12
N ASN A 95 9.68 1.75 9.40
CA ASN A 95 9.15 0.83 10.41
C ASN A 95 8.62 1.68 11.56
N GLY A 96 7.32 1.62 11.84
CA GLY A 96 6.68 2.31 12.96
C GLY A 96 7.16 1.72 14.28
N GLY A 97 6.83 0.46 14.53
CA GLY A 97 7.29 -0.28 15.69
C GLY A 97 6.11 -0.68 16.58
N LEU A 98 6.14 -0.29 17.85
CA LEU A 98 5.02 -0.48 18.77
C LEU A 98 4.40 0.87 19.09
N GLY A 99 3.11 1.03 18.81
CA GLY A 99 2.38 2.28 19.06
C GLY A 99 1.40 2.57 17.93
N GLY A 100 0.65 3.67 18.05
CA GLY A 100 -0.16 4.17 16.95
C GLY A 100 0.67 5.09 16.06
N ASP A 101 1.33 4.53 15.06
CA ASP A 101 2.31 5.24 14.24
C ASP A 101 1.67 5.92 13.02
N THR A 102 2.30 7.01 12.57
CA THR A 102 1.99 7.69 11.31
C THR A 102 3.19 7.59 10.36
N LEU A 103 3.03 6.88 9.25
CA LEU A 103 4.07 6.71 8.24
C LEU A 103 3.65 7.46 6.96
N ASN A 104 4.51 8.37 6.51
CA ASN A 104 4.35 9.17 5.31
C ASN A 104 5.60 9.07 4.45
N ALA A 105 5.44 8.68 3.19
CA ALA A 105 6.51 8.66 2.21
C ALA A 105 6.06 9.32 0.90
N ASP A 106 6.99 10.02 0.26
CA ASP A 106 6.87 10.57 -1.09
C ASP A 106 8.15 10.22 -1.84
N GLY A 107 8.03 9.49 -2.96
CA GLY A 107 9.16 9.07 -3.79
C GLY A 107 9.76 10.26 -4.52
N GLY A 108 8.90 11.03 -5.20
CA GLY A 108 9.31 12.13 -6.07
C GLY A 108 9.40 11.68 -7.53
N ASP A 109 10.35 12.24 -8.29
CA ASP A 109 10.55 11.94 -9.70
C ASP A 109 11.54 10.78 -9.86
N GLY A 110 11.17 9.69 -10.52
CA GLY A 110 12.07 8.55 -10.81
C GLY A 110 11.38 7.22 -10.56
N ASN A 111 12.13 6.12 -10.56
CA ASN A 111 11.55 4.80 -10.25
C ASN A 111 11.84 4.45 -8.80
N ASP A 112 10.87 4.67 -7.93
CA ASP A 112 11.05 4.63 -6.50
C ASP A 112 10.62 3.30 -5.89
N ILE A 113 11.24 2.97 -4.75
CA ILE A 113 10.86 1.80 -3.96
C ILE A 113 10.55 2.22 -2.53
N ILE A 114 9.31 2.01 -2.13
CA ILE A 114 8.80 2.39 -0.81
C ILE A 114 8.27 1.15 -0.10
N SER A 115 8.75 0.94 1.10
CA SER A 115 8.33 -0.17 1.96
C SER A 115 8.02 0.35 3.35
N GLN A 116 6.77 0.18 3.77
CA GLN A 116 6.27 0.60 5.06
C GLN A 116 5.74 -0.57 5.87
N LYS A 117 6.00 -0.52 7.17
CA LYS A 117 5.45 -1.44 8.15
C LYS A 117 5.16 -0.66 9.42
N GLY A 118 3.92 -0.64 9.90
CA GLY A 118 3.58 0.08 11.13
C GLY A 118 3.81 -0.76 12.37
N GLY A 119 3.64 -2.09 12.28
CA GLY A 119 3.95 -2.98 13.41
C GLY A 119 2.73 -3.23 14.29
N GLU A 120 2.83 -3.00 15.61
CA GLU A 120 1.71 -3.23 16.53
C GLU A 120 1.02 -1.90 16.88
N GLY A 121 -0.30 -1.85 16.80
CA GLY A 121 -1.10 -0.67 17.17
C GLY A 121 -1.94 -0.16 16.02
N SER A 122 -2.90 0.73 16.29
CA SER A 122 -3.72 1.29 15.20
C SER A 122 -2.90 2.34 14.45
N ASN A 123 -2.31 1.95 13.33
CA ASN A 123 -1.41 2.78 12.55
C ASN A 123 -2.14 3.49 11.42
N SER A 124 -1.74 4.72 11.13
CA SER A 124 -2.18 5.44 9.95
C SER A 124 -1.03 5.53 8.96
N TYR A 125 -1.20 4.91 7.81
CA TYR A 125 -0.30 5.04 6.68
C TYR A 125 -0.98 6.01 5.72
N SER A 126 -0.43 7.20 5.63
CA SER A 126 -0.75 8.07 4.50
C SER A 126 0.46 8.10 3.60
N ASP A 127 0.50 7.17 2.65
CA ASP A 127 1.34 7.35 1.48
C ASP A 127 0.70 8.45 0.64
N PHE A 128 1.15 9.67 0.87
CA PHE A 128 1.04 10.71 -0.14
C PHE A 128 2.17 10.52 -1.14
N LEU A 129 2.16 9.39 -1.84
CA LEU A 129 2.87 9.28 -3.09
C LEU A 129 2.00 9.91 -4.17
N GLN A 130 2.30 11.16 -4.50
CA GLN A 130 2.38 11.42 -5.92
C GLN A 130 3.72 10.80 -6.29
N GLY A 131 3.78 9.53 -6.73
CA GLY A 131 5.00 8.83 -7.20
C GLY A 131 5.63 9.47 -8.45
N GLY A 132 5.52 10.79 -8.53
CA GLY A 132 5.91 11.64 -9.62
C GLY A 132 5.63 11.00 -10.98
N PRO A 133 6.45 11.31 -11.98
CA PRO A 133 6.70 10.46 -13.12
C PRO A 133 7.66 9.31 -12.74
N GLY A 134 7.27 8.06 -12.99
CA GLY A 134 8.05 6.93 -12.50
C GLY A 134 7.54 5.54 -12.92
N HIS A 135 8.20 4.51 -12.41
CA HIS A 135 7.71 3.12 -12.40
C HIS A 135 7.97 2.61 -11.01
N ASP A 136 7.02 2.86 -10.12
CA ASP A 136 7.22 2.78 -8.69
C ASP A 136 6.80 1.44 -8.12
N THR A 137 7.38 1.10 -6.98
CA THR A 137 6.99 -0.06 -6.19
C THR A 137 6.71 0.36 -4.75
N ILE A 138 5.45 0.28 -4.36
CA ILE A 138 4.96 0.68 -3.04
C ILE A 138 4.41 -0.55 -2.33
N ALA A 139 4.94 -0.85 -1.15
CA ALA A 139 4.50 -1.96 -0.32
C ALA A 139 4.21 -1.49 1.11
N ALA A 140 3.01 -1.79 1.62
CA ALA A 140 2.60 -1.49 2.99
C ALA A 140 2.06 -2.73 3.71
N ASP A 141 2.49 -2.92 4.95
CA ASP A 141 1.99 -3.95 5.87
C ASP A 141 1.44 -3.28 7.13
N GLY A 142 0.11 -3.39 7.31
CA GLY A 142 -0.66 -2.81 8.39
C GLY A 142 -0.27 -3.35 9.78
N GLY A 143 0.12 -4.62 9.85
CA GLY A 143 0.40 -5.30 11.13
C GLY A 143 -0.85 -5.50 11.98
N ASP A 144 -0.74 -5.31 13.29
CA ASP A 144 -1.85 -5.52 14.23
C ASP A 144 -2.53 -4.20 14.55
N GLY A 145 -3.86 -4.13 14.58
CA GLY A 145 -4.62 -2.93 14.94
C GLY A 145 -5.56 -2.48 13.83
N ASN A 146 -6.35 -1.42 14.05
CA ASN A 146 -7.18 -0.88 12.96
C ASN A 146 -6.35 0.12 12.17
N ASN A 147 -5.91 -0.27 10.98
CA ASN A 147 -5.01 0.49 10.15
C ASN A 147 -5.72 1.20 9.00
N THR A 148 -5.11 2.26 8.48
CA THR A 148 -5.52 2.88 7.22
C THR A 148 -4.31 2.94 6.29
N ILE A 149 -4.36 2.25 5.16
CA ILE A 149 -3.36 2.25 4.11
C ILE A 149 -3.93 2.99 2.91
N THR A 150 -3.24 4.01 2.44
CA THR A 150 -3.61 4.74 1.21
C THR A 150 -2.38 4.81 0.33
N GLN A 151 -2.41 4.26 -0.88
CA GLN A 151 -1.32 4.22 -1.85
C GLN A 151 -1.78 4.83 -3.18
N SER A 152 -0.89 5.57 -3.85
CA SER A 152 -1.12 6.14 -5.17
C SER A 152 0.13 5.96 -6.01
N GLY A 153 -0.01 5.37 -7.20
CA GLY A 153 1.09 5.15 -8.15
C GLY A 153 1.54 6.48 -8.76
N GLY A 154 0.63 7.17 -9.44
CA GLY A 154 0.97 8.42 -10.10
C GLY A 154 1.05 8.19 -11.60
N TYR A 155 2.10 8.66 -12.26
CA TYR A 155 2.30 8.44 -13.70
C TYR A 155 3.30 7.31 -13.95
N GLY A 156 2.93 6.41 -14.85
CA GLY A 156 3.76 5.29 -15.30
C GLY A 156 3.24 3.97 -14.76
N ASN A 157 3.97 2.88 -15.05
CA ASN A 157 3.51 1.54 -14.69
C ASN A 157 3.94 1.21 -13.26
N ASP A 158 3.02 1.35 -12.31
CA ASP A 158 3.33 1.23 -10.89
C ASP A 158 2.89 -0.12 -10.30
N THR A 159 3.51 -0.50 -9.20
CA THR A 159 3.15 -1.70 -8.43
C THR A 159 2.82 -1.33 -6.99
N LEU A 160 1.58 -1.53 -6.60
CA LEU A 160 1.04 -1.21 -5.29
C LEU A 160 0.64 -2.50 -4.58
N THR A 161 1.23 -2.77 -3.41
CA THR A 161 0.91 -3.94 -2.59
C THR A 161 0.54 -3.51 -1.18
N ALA A 162 -0.58 -3.99 -0.68
CA ALA A 162 -1.04 -3.73 0.68
C ALA A 162 -1.51 -5.01 1.38
N THR A 163 -1.06 -5.21 2.62
CA THR A 163 -1.60 -6.24 3.52
C THR A 163 -2.16 -5.55 4.75
N ALA A 164 -3.44 -5.76 5.03
CA ALA A 164 -4.12 -5.15 6.19
C ALA A 164 -3.57 -5.66 7.54
N GLY A 165 -3.37 -6.98 7.65
CA GLY A 165 -2.93 -7.61 8.89
C GLY A 165 -4.12 -8.04 9.76
N THR A 166 -4.14 -7.66 11.04
CA THR A 166 -5.25 -7.97 11.96
C THR A 166 -5.97 -6.72 12.41
N GLY A 167 -7.29 -6.67 12.31
CA GLY A 167 -8.08 -5.52 12.74
C GLY A 167 -9.19 -5.17 11.77
N ASN A 168 -9.86 -4.04 11.97
CA ASN A 168 -10.78 -3.51 10.97
C ASN A 168 -10.03 -2.42 10.20
N ASP A 169 -9.39 -2.82 9.11
CA ASP A 169 -8.50 -1.98 8.34
C ASP A 169 -9.21 -1.31 7.17
N THR A 170 -8.57 -0.27 6.63
CA THR A 170 -8.98 0.38 5.38
C THR A 170 -7.80 0.41 4.42
N ILE A 171 -7.96 -0.10 3.20
CA ILE A 171 -6.98 -0.01 2.11
C ILE A 171 -7.59 0.81 0.98
N ASN A 172 -6.89 1.85 0.53
CA ASN A 172 -7.23 2.62 -0.67
C ASN A 172 -6.03 2.61 -1.63
N GLN A 173 -6.17 2.01 -2.80
CA GLN A 173 -5.15 2.01 -3.84
C GLN A 173 -5.66 2.73 -5.08
N SER A 174 -4.81 3.57 -5.66
CA SER A 174 -5.03 4.22 -6.96
C SER A 174 -3.80 4.00 -7.83
N GLY A 175 -3.92 3.32 -8.95
CA GLY A 175 -2.83 3.21 -9.93
C GLY A 175 -2.51 4.57 -10.53
N GLY A 176 -3.42 5.04 -11.39
CA GLY A 176 -3.26 6.32 -12.07
C GLY A 176 -3.42 6.13 -13.58
N PRO A 177 -2.72 6.95 -14.39
CA PRO A 177 -2.53 6.67 -15.80
C PRO A 177 -1.42 5.64 -16.03
N ASP A 178 -1.48 4.97 -17.19
CA ASP A 178 -0.59 3.89 -17.61
C ASP A 178 -0.96 2.54 -16.95
N ASN A 179 -0.13 1.50 -17.11
CA ASN A 179 -0.53 0.13 -16.79
C ASN A 179 -0.06 -0.27 -15.39
N ASP A 180 -0.99 -0.33 -14.45
CA ASP A 180 -0.66 -0.52 -13.04
C ASP A 180 -0.94 -1.94 -12.54
N THR A 181 -0.24 -2.33 -11.47
CA THR A 181 -0.49 -3.56 -10.72
C THR A 181 -0.89 -3.23 -9.30
N LEU A 182 -2.12 -3.54 -8.92
CA LEU A 182 -2.66 -3.33 -7.58
C LEU A 182 -2.93 -4.69 -6.93
N ASP A 183 -2.38 -4.92 -5.75
CA ASP A 183 -2.57 -6.13 -4.95
C ASP A 183 -2.94 -5.77 -3.50
N ALA A 184 -4.06 -6.30 -3.02
CA ALA A 184 -4.55 -6.08 -1.67
C ALA A 184 -4.95 -7.39 -0.99
N ASP A 185 -4.43 -7.63 0.21
CA ASP A 185 -4.88 -8.69 1.12
C ASP A 185 -5.60 -8.07 2.32
N ALA A 186 -6.88 -8.41 2.49
CA ALA A 186 -7.71 -7.92 3.58
C ALA A 186 -7.32 -8.46 4.96
N GLY A 187 -6.54 -9.55 5.05
CA GLY A 187 -6.15 -10.09 6.35
C GLY A 187 -7.34 -10.54 7.22
N ASP A 188 -7.27 -10.29 8.52
CA ASP A 188 -8.31 -10.66 9.50
C ASP A 188 -9.11 -9.44 9.96
N GLY A 189 -10.44 -9.52 9.93
CA GLY A 189 -11.37 -8.57 10.55
C GLY A 189 -12.41 -8.03 9.56
N ASN A 190 -13.05 -6.89 9.84
CA ASN A 190 -14.04 -6.32 8.91
C ASN A 190 -13.44 -5.13 8.19
N ASN A 191 -12.84 -5.40 7.03
CA ASN A 191 -12.02 -4.45 6.33
C ASN A 191 -12.81 -3.69 5.27
N ARG A 192 -12.28 -2.53 4.88
CA ARG A 192 -12.76 -1.76 3.74
C ARG A 192 -11.65 -1.60 2.71
N ILE A 193 -11.83 -2.18 1.54
CA ILE A 193 -10.87 -2.09 0.44
C ILE A 193 -11.48 -1.29 -0.71
N TYR A 194 -10.71 -0.35 -1.23
CA TYR A 194 -11.00 0.37 -2.46
C TYR A 194 -9.77 0.29 -3.37
N GLN A 195 -9.94 -0.22 -4.58
CA GLN A 195 -8.91 -0.26 -5.62
C GLN A 195 -9.42 0.44 -6.86
N SER A 196 -8.64 1.37 -7.40
CA SER A 196 -8.88 2.04 -8.67
C SER A 196 -7.67 1.86 -9.58
N GLY A 197 -7.81 1.16 -10.70
CA GLY A 197 -6.73 1.03 -11.68
C GLY A 197 -6.44 2.39 -12.33
N GLY A 198 -7.44 2.93 -13.02
CA GLY A 198 -7.41 4.29 -13.55
C GLY A 198 -7.54 4.28 -15.07
N SER A 199 -6.48 4.60 -15.80
CA SER A 199 -6.49 4.47 -17.26
C SER A 199 -5.25 3.75 -17.74
N GLY A 200 -5.41 2.73 -18.55
CA GLY A 200 -4.33 1.82 -18.93
C GLY A 200 -4.86 0.40 -18.89
N ASP A 201 -4.01 -0.57 -19.22
CA ASP A 201 -4.34 -1.97 -19.07
C ASP A 201 -3.86 -2.44 -17.70
N ASP A 202 -4.75 -2.43 -16.70
CA ASP A 202 -4.40 -2.62 -15.30
C ASP A 202 -4.54 -4.10 -14.86
N THR A 203 -3.72 -4.51 -13.89
CA THR A 203 -3.86 -5.79 -13.18
C THR A 203 -4.28 -5.52 -11.74
N ILE A 204 -5.47 -5.97 -11.34
CA ILE A 204 -5.98 -5.73 -9.98
C ILE A 204 -6.33 -7.05 -9.31
N THR A 205 -5.68 -7.33 -8.17
CA THR A 205 -5.90 -8.50 -7.34
C THR A 205 -6.38 -8.09 -5.94
N CYS A 206 -7.39 -8.81 -5.44
CA CYS A 206 -7.83 -8.69 -4.06
C CYS A 206 -8.11 -10.06 -3.44
N ILE A 207 -7.57 -10.28 -2.25
CA ILE A 207 -7.87 -11.43 -1.39
C ILE A 207 -8.83 -10.95 -0.30
N GLY A 208 -10.02 -11.56 -0.23
CA GLY A 208 -11.10 -11.10 0.63
C GLY A 208 -10.83 -11.17 2.13
N GLY A 209 -9.86 -11.99 2.57
CA GLY A 209 -9.53 -12.15 3.99
C GLY A 209 -10.65 -12.72 4.84
N ALA A 210 -10.40 -12.85 6.13
CA ALA A 210 -11.36 -13.37 7.09
C ALA A 210 -12.22 -12.26 7.66
N GLY A 211 -13.55 -12.46 7.72
CA GLY A 211 -14.47 -11.53 8.37
C GLY A 211 -15.62 -11.09 7.49
N THR A 212 -16.05 -9.84 7.63
CA THR A 212 -17.13 -9.25 6.81
C THR A 212 -16.64 -7.97 6.18
N ASP A 213 -15.97 -8.15 5.05
CA ASP A 213 -15.27 -7.09 4.36
C ASP A 213 -16.17 -6.37 3.35
N THR A 214 -15.84 -5.12 3.05
CA THR A 214 -16.44 -4.37 1.95
C THR A 214 -15.36 -4.03 0.95
N VAL A 215 -15.49 -4.54 -0.28
CA VAL A 215 -14.48 -4.40 -1.32
C VAL A 215 -15.09 -3.72 -2.54
N ASP A 216 -14.49 -2.61 -2.96
CA ASP A 216 -14.85 -1.87 -4.16
C ASP A 216 -13.67 -1.89 -5.15
N ILE A 217 -13.80 -2.60 -6.27
CA ILE A 217 -12.80 -2.65 -7.34
C ILE A 217 -13.35 -1.89 -8.55
N LEU A 218 -12.66 -0.81 -8.94
CA LEU A 218 -12.96 -0.01 -10.12
C LEU A 218 -11.77 -0.11 -11.08
N ALA A 219 -11.88 -0.91 -12.13
CA ALA A 219 -10.75 -1.16 -13.01
C ALA A 219 -10.33 0.11 -13.76
N GLY A 220 -11.29 0.74 -14.45
CA GLY A 220 -11.08 2.08 -14.98
C GLY A 220 -11.31 2.11 -16.48
N GLY A 221 -10.31 2.44 -17.27
CA GLY A 221 -10.41 2.40 -18.72
C GLY A 221 -9.21 1.74 -19.36
N GLY A 222 -9.44 0.77 -20.24
CA GLY A 222 -8.40 -0.01 -20.90
C GLY A 222 -8.82 -1.47 -20.96
N ARG A 223 -7.86 -2.37 -21.02
CA ARG A 223 -8.10 -3.81 -20.99
C ARG A 223 -7.57 -4.37 -19.68
N ASP A 224 -8.46 -4.45 -18.69
CA ASP A 224 -8.05 -4.78 -17.33
C ASP A 224 -8.17 -6.28 -17.01
N ASP A 225 -7.19 -6.79 -16.27
CA ASP A 225 -7.15 -8.16 -15.74
C ASP A 225 -7.41 -8.14 -14.23
N LEU A 226 -8.58 -8.62 -13.82
CA LEU A 226 -9.08 -8.54 -12.45
C LEU A 226 -9.08 -9.93 -11.79
N THR A 227 -8.72 -9.99 -10.52
CA THR A 227 -8.80 -11.20 -9.70
C THR A 227 -9.41 -10.91 -8.34
N TYR A 228 -10.44 -11.67 -7.97
CA TYR A 228 -10.94 -11.71 -6.60
C TYR A 228 -10.87 -13.13 -6.04
N THR A 229 -10.12 -13.31 -4.95
CA THR A 229 -10.04 -14.58 -4.24
C THR A 229 -10.97 -14.53 -3.03
N CYS A 230 -12.02 -15.33 -3.07
CA CYS A 230 -12.91 -15.50 -1.92
C CYS A 230 -12.14 -16.19 -0.79
N THR A 231 -12.44 -15.85 0.45
CA THR A 231 -11.93 -16.61 1.61
C THR A 231 -13.05 -16.82 2.64
N ALA A 232 -12.71 -17.18 3.87
CA ALA A 232 -13.68 -17.43 4.92
C ALA A 232 -14.31 -16.11 5.42
N GLY A 233 -15.52 -15.79 4.97
CA GLY A 233 -16.13 -14.53 5.38
C GLY A 233 -17.57 -14.37 4.89
N SER A 234 -18.08 -13.16 4.98
CA SER A 234 -19.38 -12.75 4.43
C SER A 234 -19.28 -11.39 3.75
N ASP A 235 -18.30 -11.28 2.85
CA ASP A 235 -17.89 -10.02 2.24
C ASP A 235 -18.95 -9.50 1.26
N VAL A 236 -18.95 -8.18 1.09
CA VAL A 236 -19.73 -7.47 0.09
C VAL A 236 -18.77 -6.84 -0.91
N VAL A 237 -18.77 -7.39 -2.12
CA VAL A 237 -17.81 -7.03 -3.16
C VAL A 237 -18.55 -6.38 -4.31
N TYR A 238 -18.08 -5.22 -4.75
CA TYR A 238 -18.52 -4.55 -5.97
C TYR A 238 -17.34 -4.47 -6.93
N ILE A 239 -17.51 -5.01 -8.13
CA ILE A 239 -16.49 -4.98 -9.18
C ILE A 239 -17.08 -4.32 -10.41
N ASP A 240 -16.40 -3.28 -10.87
CA ASP A 240 -16.76 -2.52 -12.04
C ASP A 240 -15.57 -2.45 -13.00
N GLY A 241 -15.64 -3.22 -14.09
CA GLY A 241 -14.56 -3.27 -15.10
C GLY A 241 -14.39 -1.95 -15.85
N GLY A 242 -15.37 -1.04 -15.79
CA GLY A 242 -15.13 0.29 -16.32
C GLY A 242 -15.34 0.36 -17.83
N GLY A 243 -14.34 0.83 -18.58
CA GLY A 243 -14.43 1.11 -20.00
C GLY A 243 -13.37 0.39 -20.80
N GLY A 244 -13.77 -0.63 -21.55
CA GLY A 244 -12.88 -1.35 -22.44
C GLY A 244 -13.21 -2.84 -22.38
N TRP A 245 -12.21 -3.71 -22.40
CA TRP A 245 -12.43 -5.15 -22.34
C TRP A 245 -11.79 -5.74 -21.10
N ASP A 246 -12.62 -5.97 -20.09
CA ASP A 246 -12.15 -6.35 -18.77
C ASP A 246 -12.43 -7.84 -18.54
N GLU A 247 -11.42 -8.56 -18.05
CA GLU A 247 -11.49 -9.97 -17.71
C GLU A 247 -11.40 -10.15 -16.19
N LEU A 248 -12.31 -10.94 -15.61
CA LEU A 248 -12.34 -11.19 -14.17
C LEU A 248 -12.25 -12.69 -13.85
N ALA A 249 -11.26 -13.06 -13.04
CA ALA A 249 -11.18 -14.35 -12.37
C ALA A 249 -11.72 -14.24 -10.94
N ILE A 250 -12.66 -15.12 -10.57
CA ILE A 250 -13.13 -15.29 -9.19
C ILE A 250 -12.71 -16.68 -8.71
N TYR A 251 -11.87 -16.74 -7.68
CA TYR A 251 -11.47 -18.01 -7.07
C TYR A 251 -12.36 -18.32 -5.87
N ALA A 252 -13.06 -19.45 -5.89
CA ALA A 252 -13.98 -19.81 -4.81
C ALA A 252 -13.26 -20.24 -3.52
N ASN A 253 -12.09 -20.89 -3.63
CA ASN A 253 -11.18 -21.21 -2.51
C ASN A 253 -11.90 -21.72 -1.24
N PHE A 254 -12.70 -22.77 -1.43
CA PHE A 254 -13.55 -23.44 -0.44
C PHE A 254 -14.66 -22.58 0.19
N ALA A 255 -14.81 -21.32 -0.23
CA ALA A 255 -15.83 -20.40 0.25
C ALA A 255 -17.17 -20.56 -0.49
N ASN A 256 -18.24 -20.18 0.21
CA ASN A 256 -19.56 -19.96 -0.39
C ASN A 256 -19.59 -18.57 -1.02
N LEU A 257 -20.21 -18.45 -2.19
CA LEU A 257 -20.30 -17.17 -2.88
C LEU A 257 -21.58 -17.02 -3.69
N THR A 258 -22.00 -15.78 -3.88
CA THR A 258 -23.12 -15.40 -4.74
C THR A 258 -22.71 -14.27 -5.67
N VAL A 259 -22.76 -14.49 -6.98
CA VAL A 259 -22.50 -13.48 -8.00
C VAL A 259 -23.82 -12.93 -8.54
N ARG A 260 -23.94 -11.61 -8.58
CA ARG A 260 -25.11 -10.87 -9.07
C ARG A 260 -24.74 -9.81 -10.08
N ASP A 261 -25.69 -9.46 -10.94
CA ASP A 261 -25.55 -8.30 -11.82
C ASP A 261 -25.79 -6.97 -11.08
N LYS A 262 -25.53 -5.86 -11.77
CA LYS A 262 -25.78 -4.49 -11.27
C LYS A 262 -27.24 -4.15 -10.95
N LYS A 263 -28.21 -5.04 -11.23
CA LYS A 263 -29.63 -4.92 -10.85
C LYS A 263 -29.98 -5.80 -9.66
N GLY A 264 -29.08 -6.71 -9.26
CA GLY A 264 -29.26 -7.66 -8.17
C GLY A 264 -29.77 -9.04 -8.61
N ASN A 265 -29.88 -9.29 -9.91
CA ASN A 265 -30.27 -10.60 -10.41
C ASN A 265 -29.15 -11.60 -10.16
N LEU A 266 -29.52 -12.82 -9.79
CA LEU A 266 -28.57 -13.91 -9.57
C LEU A 266 -27.94 -14.34 -10.90
N ILE A 267 -26.62 -14.46 -10.93
CA ILE A 267 -25.86 -15.01 -12.07
C ILE A 267 -25.33 -16.40 -11.72
N PHE A 268 -24.69 -16.52 -10.56
CA PHE A 268 -24.06 -17.75 -10.09
C PHE A 268 -24.13 -17.83 -8.55
N GLN A 269 -24.26 -19.04 -8.01
CA GLN A 269 -24.22 -19.27 -6.57
C GLN A 269 -23.56 -20.62 -6.26
N ARG A 270 -22.66 -20.60 -5.27
CA ARG A 270 -22.05 -21.77 -4.65
C ARG A 270 -22.35 -21.75 -3.15
N GLY A 271 -23.01 -22.79 -2.67
CA GLY A 271 -23.38 -22.90 -1.25
C GLY A 271 -24.42 -21.87 -0.79
N VAL A 272 -24.48 -21.64 0.52
CA VAL A 272 -25.45 -20.72 1.17
C VAL A 272 -24.69 -19.75 2.08
N GLY A 273 -24.99 -18.45 1.96
CA GLY A 273 -24.24 -17.40 2.65
C GLY A 273 -22.87 -17.15 2.01
N GLY A 274 -21.96 -16.55 2.77
CA GLY A 274 -20.63 -16.20 2.30
C GLY A 274 -20.60 -14.89 1.50
N THR A 275 -19.58 -14.76 0.65
CA THR A 275 -19.30 -13.53 -0.11
C THR A 275 -20.39 -13.25 -1.14
N THR A 276 -20.84 -12.00 -1.23
CA THR A 276 -21.73 -11.52 -2.29
C THR A 276 -20.98 -10.57 -3.20
N ILE A 277 -20.87 -10.94 -4.47
CA ILE A 277 -20.17 -10.18 -5.50
C ILE A 277 -21.19 -9.57 -6.46
N ARG A 278 -21.15 -8.26 -6.65
CA ARG A 278 -21.98 -7.53 -7.62
C ARG A 278 -21.10 -7.02 -8.75
N LEU A 279 -21.40 -7.46 -9.97
CA LEU A 279 -20.62 -7.13 -11.15
C LEU A 279 -21.30 -6.07 -12.03
N ARG A 280 -20.49 -5.23 -12.64
CA ARG A 280 -20.87 -4.24 -13.65
C ARG A 280 -19.76 -4.12 -14.70
N ARG A 281 -20.13 -4.03 -15.99
CA ARG A 281 -19.17 -3.77 -17.09
C ARG A 281 -17.96 -4.70 -17.03
N VAL A 282 -18.21 -6.00 -16.93
CA VAL A 282 -17.18 -7.05 -16.96
C VAL A 282 -17.55 -7.99 -18.11
N PRO A 283 -17.10 -7.71 -19.35
CA PRO A 283 -17.50 -8.47 -20.54
C PRO A 283 -17.16 -9.96 -20.47
N ALA A 284 -16.12 -10.34 -19.71
CA ALA A 284 -15.72 -11.72 -19.49
C ALA A 284 -15.40 -11.97 -18.00
N PHE A 285 -16.03 -12.96 -17.38
CA PHE A 285 -15.62 -13.45 -16.07
C PHE A 285 -15.76 -14.96 -15.94
N THR A 286 -14.86 -15.55 -15.15
CA THR A 286 -14.84 -16.98 -14.82
C THR A 286 -14.84 -17.16 -13.31
N VAL A 287 -15.69 -18.07 -12.81
CA VAL A 287 -15.61 -18.54 -11.42
C VAL A 287 -14.90 -19.89 -11.43
N TYR A 288 -13.79 -19.99 -10.72
CA TYR A 288 -12.98 -21.21 -10.59
C TYR A 288 -13.32 -21.97 -9.31
N ASP A 289 -13.24 -23.30 -9.37
CA ASP A 289 -13.37 -24.20 -8.23
C ASP A 289 -12.11 -24.14 -7.34
N ASP A 290 -12.10 -24.94 -6.28
CA ASP A 290 -11.06 -24.94 -5.24
C ASP A 290 -9.67 -25.39 -5.73
N ASP A 291 -9.59 -26.03 -6.90
CA ASP A 291 -8.32 -26.41 -7.53
C ASP A 291 -7.65 -25.24 -8.28
N GLY A 292 -8.33 -24.09 -8.37
CA GLY A 292 -7.85 -22.88 -9.03
C GLY A 292 -7.79 -22.97 -10.56
N VAL A 293 -8.28 -24.06 -11.17
CA VAL A 293 -8.17 -24.28 -12.62
C VAL A 293 -9.46 -24.75 -13.28
N THR A 294 -10.35 -25.41 -12.55
CA THR A 294 -11.62 -25.92 -13.09
C THR A 294 -12.68 -24.80 -13.08
N PRO A 295 -13.20 -24.38 -14.24
CA PRO A 295 -14.25 -23.36 -14.29
C PRO A 295 -15.60 -23.95 -13.84
N LEU A 296 -16.22 -23.32 -12.84
CA LEU A 296 -17.60 -23.59 -12.41
C LEU A 296 -18.62 -22.77 -13.22
N TYR A 297 -18.21 -21.60 -13.68
CA TYR A 297 -19.01 -20.69 -14.50
C TYR A 297 -18.11 -19.85 -15.40
N ALA A 298 -18.58 -19.56 -16.60
CA ALA A 298 -17.98 -18.55 -17.48
C ALA A 298 -19.10 -17.74 -18.14
N GLY A 299 -18.98 -16.41 -18.15
CA GLY A 299 -19.99 -15.51 -18.69
C GLY A 299 -19.51 -14.06 -18.74
N GLY A 300 -20.46 -13.12 -18.76
CA GLY A 300 -20.16 -11.69 -18.86
C GLY A 300 -21.35 -10.83 -18.45
N VAL A 301 -21.08 -9.60 -18.02
CA VAL A 301 -22.09 -8.59 -17.67
C VAL A 301 -21.77 -7.23 -18.31
N ASN A 302 -22.81 -6.57 -18.82
CA ASN A 302 -22.72 -5.22 -19.39
C ASN A 302 -23.15 -4.13 -18.39
#